data_AF-A0A4Q7AN19-F1
#
_entry.id   AF-A0A4Q7AN19-F1
#
_cell.length_a   1.000
_cell.length_b   1.000
_cell.length_c   1.000
_cell.angle_alpha   90.00
_cell.angle_beta   90.00
_cell.angle_gamma   90.00
#
_symmetry.space_group_name_H-M   'P 1'
#
loop_
_entity.id
_entity.type
_entity.pdbx_description
1 polymer ?
#
loop_
_entity_poly.entity_id
_entity_poly.type
_entity_poly.pdbx_seq_one_letter_code
_entity_poly.pdbx_strand_id
1 'polypeptide(L)'
;MTENLELVIEYYETGEMKLSYYINTNKQKHGECKFWHKNGKIFWDSQFVKGQMHGLSKEWSPTGNLLTSAEYVNGKLHGHYQQWQNNGLLLADGFYKNGLGQPGFKWYKRNGELWSISTIEDIIKKYKDNGEKKDFIFDLKNFNADIYCLPMETIKSANDLGNLYISCQLAIERKDYTNAINLLSLLIDKSLSEDNDWFLATAFLLRAYSFAKNGKKVEALYDLENTYIDKDSRAKGVFWLKNHECINQNSINLIINQYLV
;
A
#
# COMPACT_ATOMS: atom_id res chain seq x y z
N MET A 1 30.69 3.08 -18.49
CA MET A 1 31.88 2.50 -17.84
C MET A 1 31.40 1.28 -17.07
N THR A 2 31.80 0.09 -17.49
CA THR A 2 31.60 -1.14 -16.70
C THR A 2 32.49 -1.04 -15.46
N GLU A 3 31.89 -0.99 -14.28
CA GLU A 3 32.62 -0.99 -13.01
C GLU A 3 33.36 -2.33 -12.89
N ASN A 4 34.68 -2.31 -12.67
CA ASN A 4 35.46 -3.54 -12.48
C ASN A 4 35.13 -4.11 -11.09
N LEU A 5 34.61 -5.33 -11.06
CA LEU A 5 34.27 -6.05 -9.84
C LEU A 5 35.28 -7.19 -9.61
N GLU A 6 35.74 -7.31 -8.37
CA GLU A 6 36.61 -8.39 -7.91
C GLU A 6 35.76 -9.45 -7.20
N LEU A 7 35.89 -10.72 -7.60
CA LEU A 7 35.18 -11.84 -6.97
C LEU A 7 35.98 -12.36 -5.78
N VAL A 8 35.34 -12.43 -4.61
CA VAL A 8 35.87 -13.03 -3.40
C VAL A 8 35.09 -14.32 -3.12
N ILE A 9 35.83 -15.40 -2.83
CA ILE A 9 35.25 -16.71 -2.49
C ILE A 9 35.86 -17.18 -1.17
N GLU A 10 35.02 -17.65 -0.26
CA GLU A 10 35.42 -18.30 0.98
C GLU A 10 34.89 -19.73 1.00
N TYR A 11 35.68 -20.63 1.57
CA TYR A 11 35.38 -22.05 1.71
C TYR A 11 35.21 -22.40 3.20
N TYR A 12 34.47 -23.47 3.47
CA TYR A 12 34.51 -24.13 4.77
C TYR A 12 35.87 -24.79 4.99
N GLU A 13 36.22 -25.09 6.25
CA GLU A 13 37.44 -25.86 6.59
C GLU A 13 37.49 -27.22 5.89
N THR A 14 36.33 -27.77 5.57
CA THR A 14 36.12 -29.04 4.86
C THR A 14 36.29 -28.93 3.33
N GLY A 15 36.43 -27.70 2.80
CA GLY A 15 36.75 -27.44 1.38
C GLY A 15 35.56 -27.07 0.49
N GLU A 16 34.31 -27.20 0.97
CA GLU A 16 33.13 -26.80 0.20
C GLU A 16 32.97 -25.27 0.18
N MET A 17 32.39 -24.75 -0.90
CA MET A 17 32.12 -23.31 -1.02
C MET A 17 31.17 -22.86 0.09
N LYS A 18 31.51 -21.76 0.76
CA LYS A 18 30.74 -21.18 1.87
C LYS A 18 30.08 -19.88 1.45
N LEU A 19 30.82 -19.03 0.76
CA LEU A 19 30.42 -17.66 0.43
C LEU A 19 31.11 -17.22 -0.85
N SER A 20 30.39 -16.47 -1.67
CA SER A 20 30.93 -15.75 -2.83
C SER A 20 30.30 -14.38 -2.91
N TYR A 21 31.09 -13.35 -3.16
CA TYR A 21 30.57 -12.01 -3.37
C TYR A 21 31.52 -11.18 -4.21
N TYR A 22 30.98 -10.17 -4.87
CA TYR A 22 31.75 -9.20 -5.62
C TYR A 22 32.03 -7.95 -4.79
N ILE A 23 33.22 -7.37 -4.95
CA ILE A 23 33.59 -6.06 -4.39
C ILE A 23 33.97 -5.08 -5.50
N ASN A 24 33.63 -3.81 -5.31
CA ASN A 24 34.05 -2.74 -6.22
C ASN A 24 35.44 -2.18 -5.84
N THR A 25 35.89 -1.17 -6.58
CA THR A 25 37.19 -0.50 -6.37
C THR A 25 37.35 0.10 -4.97
N ASN A 26 36.25 0.41 -4.29
CA ASN A 26 36.24 0.93 -2.92
C ASN A 26 36.19 -0.18 -1.86
N LYS A 27 36.39 -1.45 -2.25
CA LYS A 27 36.30 -2.64 -1.38
C LYS A 27 34.92 -2.80 -0.72
N GLN A 28 33.86 -2.28 -1.34
CA GLN A 28 32.48 -2.44 -0.90
C GLN A 28 31.81 -3.56 -1.70
N LYS A 29 30.95 -4.37 -1.04
CA LYS A 29 30.13 -5.38 -1.74
C LYS A 29 29.30 -4.73 -2.85
N HIS A 30 29.36 -5.27 -4.06
CA HIS A 30 28.62 -4.75 -5.20
C HIS A 30 28.34 -5.86 -6.20
N GLY A 31 27.07 -6.14 -6.47
CA GLY A 31 26.63 -7.26 -7.28
C GLY A 31 26.12 -8.42 -6.43
N GLU A 32 26.18 -9.62 -7.00
CA GLU A 32 25.67 -10.84 -6.40
C GLU A 32 26.47 -11.27 -5.15
N CYS A 33 25.77 -11.81 -4.16
CA CYS A 33 26.33 -12.34 -2.94
C CYS A 33 25.55 -13.59 -2.54
N LYS A 34 26.27 -14.72 -2.43
CA LYS A 34 25.68 -16.02 -2.15
C LYS A 34 26.38 -16.70 -0.98
N PHE A 35 25.60 -17.38 -0.16
CA PHE A 35 26.09 -18.32 0.85
C PHE A 35 25.53 -19.69 0.55
N TRP A 36 26.32 -20.72 0.87
CA TRP A 36 25.96 -22.12 0.70
C TRP A 36 25.94 -22.82 2.04
N HIS A 37 25.05 -23.80 2.17
CA HIS A 37 25.12 -24.83 3.20
C HIS A 37 26.31 -25.75 2.92
N LYS A 38 26.80 -26.45 3.96
CA LYS A 38 27.87 -27.45 3.82
C LYS A 38 27.55 -28.57 2.81
N ASN A 39 26.26 -28.81 2.54
CA ASN A 39 25.83 -29.80 1.54
C ASN A 39 25.82 -29.26 0.10
N GLY A 40 26.35 -28.06 -0.14
CA GLY A 40 26.44 -27.43 -1.45
C GLY A 40 25.14 -26.79 -1.97
N LYS A 41 24.05 -26.81 -1.21
CA LYS A 41 22.82 -26.07 -1.56
C LYS A 41 22.93 -24.62 -1.12
N ILE A 42 22.32 -23.71 -1.88
CA ILE A 42 22.28 -22.29 -1.52
C ILE A 42 21.55 -22.12 -0.19
N PHE A 43 22.16 -21.38 0.73
CA PHE A 43 21.56 -20.93 1.98
C PHE A 43 20.94 -19.54 1.82
N TRP A 44 21.65 -18.64 1.15
CA TRP A 44 21.26 -17.25 0.99
C TRP A 44 21.73 -16.70 -0.35
N ASP A 45 20.90 -15.93 -1.01
CA ASP A 45 21.19 -15.26 -2.29
C ASP A 45 20.66 -13.84 -2.22
N SER A 46 21.51 -12.88 -2.54
CA SER A 46 21.18 -11.47 -2.47
C SER A 46 22.05 -10.64 -3.41
N GLN A 47 21.70 -9.36 -3.48
CA GLN A 47 22.41 -8.38 -4.29
C GLN A 47 22.80 -7.18 -3.44
N PHE A 48 23.93 -6.58 -3.77
CA PHE A 48 24.47 -5.41 -3.10
C PHE A 48 24.76 -4.29 -4.10
N VAL A 49 24.57 -3.05 -3.67
CA VAL A 49 25.05 -1.86 -4.37
C VAL A 49 25.80 -1.01 -3.34
N LYS A 50 27.09 -0.77 -3.59
CA LYS A 50 27.96 0.07 -2.73
C LYS A 50 27.90 -0.30 -1.24
N GLY A 51 27.95 -1.60 -0.95
CA GLY A 51 27.96 -2.16 0.40
C GLY A 51 26.58 -2.33 1.05
N GLN A 52 25.50 -1.91 0.39
CA GLN A 52 24.14 -2.01 0.91
C GLN A 52 23.33 -3.05 0.14
N MET A 53 22.52 -3.86 0.84
CA MET A 53 21.60 -4.79 0.17
C MET A 53 20.64 -4.03 -0.74
N HIS A 54 20.43 -4.54 -1.95
CA HIS A 54 19.60 -3.93 -2.96
C HIS A 54 19.04 -5.01 -3.88
N GLY A 55 17.75 -4.99 -4.16
CA GLY A 55 17.06 -6.02 -4.93
C GLY A 55 16.53 -7.18 -4.08
N LEU A 56 16.26 -8.31 -4.73
CA LEU A 56 15.63 -9.47 -4.13
C LEU A 56 16.65 -10.30 -3.33
N SER A 57 16.31 -10.60 -2.08
CA SER A 57 17.05 -11.48 -1.19
C SER A 57 16.23 -12.71 -0.86
N LYS A 58 16.85 -13.88 -0.88
CA LYS A 58 16.19 -15.16 -0.58
C LYS A 58 17.02 -16.03 0.35
N GLU A 59 16.32 -16.78 1.18
CA GLU A 59 16.87 -17.73 2.13
C GLU A 59 16.26 -19.11 1.95
N TRP A 60 17.09 -20.15 2.02
CA TRP A 60 16.64 -21.53 1.89
C TRP A 60 17.18 -22.41 3.01
N SER A 61 16.39 -23.41 3.38
CA SER A 61 16.80 -24.44 4.34
C SER A 61 17.85 -25.39 3.74
N PRO A 62 18.55 -26.19 4.58
CA PRO A 62 19.48 -27.21 4.09
C PRO A 62 18.82 -28.24 3.17
N THR A 63 17.49 -28.42 3.23
CA THR A 63 16.76 -29.30 2.31
C THR A 63 16.43 -28.63 0.98
N GLY A 64 16.55 -27.31 0.89
CA GLY A 64 16.28 -26.50 -0.31
C GLY A 64 14.91 -25.81 -0.31
N ASN A 65 14.19 -25.83 0.82
CA ASN A 65 12.90 -25.16 0.91
C ASN A 65 13.12 -23.66 1.12
N LEU A 66 12.39 -22.83 0.39
CA LEU A 66 12.44 -21.37 0.57
C LEU A 66 11.88 -21.02 1.96
N LEU A 67 12.65 -20.25 2.73
CA LEU A 67 12.32 -19.81 4.08
C LEU A 67 11.96 -18.33 4.12
N THR A 68 12.65 -17.49 3.35
CA THR A 68 12.41 -16.04 3.30
C THR A 68 12.61 -15.52 1.88
N SER A 69 11.78 -14.56 1.48
CA SER A 69 11.93 -13.78 0.25
C SER A 69 11.65 -12.33 0.60
N ALA A 70 12.59 -11.43 0.35
CA ALA A 70 12.52 -10.06 0.81
C ALA A 70 13.20 -9.11 -0.17
N GLU A 71 12.54 -8.01 -0.51
CA GLU A 71 13.11 -6.97 -1.35
C GLU A 71 13.78 -5.86 -0.51
N TYR A 72 14.91 -5.36 -1.01
CA TYR A 72 15.69 -4.32 -0.36
C TYR A 72 15.98 -3.15 -1.30
N VAL A 73 15.99 -1.94 -0.76
CA VAL A 73 16.52 -0.75 -1.41
C VAL A 73 17.41 -0.03 -0.40
N ASN A 74 18.68 0.17 -0.75
CA ASN A 74 19.67 0.89 0.06
C ASN A 74 19.78 0.34 1.50
N GLY A 75 19.82 -0.99 1.62
CA GLY A 75 19.96 -1.70 2.89
C GLY A 75 18.69 -1.78 3.73
N LYS A 76 17.56 -1.23 3.26
CA LYS A 76 16.27 -1.27 3.96
C LYS A 76 15.30 -2.16 3.22
N LEU A 77 14.47 -2.90 3.96
CA LEU A 77 13.34 -3.64 3.37
C LEU A 77 12.44 -2.68 2.60
N HIS A 78 12.18 -2.99 1.34
CA HIS A 78 11.40 -2.15 0.44
C HIS A 78 10.84 -3.02 -0.69
N GLY A 79 9.52 -3.20 -0.73
CA GLY A 79 8.85 -4.13 -1.64
C GLY A 79 8.21 -5.31 -0.90
N HIS A 80 8.02 -6.42 -1.61
CA HIS A 80 7.34 -7.59 -1.08
C HIS A 80 8.23 -8.36 -0.09
N TYR A 81 7.60 -8.89 0.95
CA TYR A 81 8.21 -9.73 1.96
C TYR A 81 7.34 -10.95 2.22
N GLN A 82 7.98 -12.11 2.25
CA GLN A 82 7.36 -13.37 2.56
C GLN A 82 8.28 -14.24 3.40
N GLN A 83 7.68 -14.99 4.32
CA GLN A 83 8.36 -15.96 5.17
C GLN A 83 7.56 -17.25 5.24
N TRP A 84 8.25 -18.38 5.17
CA TRP A 84 7.67 -19.71 5.19
C TRP A 84 8.31 -20.60 6.25
N GLN A 85 7.55 -21.58 6.70
CA GLN A 85 8.05 -22.74 7.42
C GLN A 85 8.77 -23.69 6.47
N ASN A 86 9.57 -24.61 7.02
CA ASN A 86 10.27 -25.62 6.22
C ASN A 86 9.33 -26.58 5.49
N ASN A 87 8.04 -26.67 5.88
CA ASN A 87 7.02 -27.45 5.19
C ASN A 87 6.25 -26.65 4.11
N GLY A 88 6.64 -25.39 3.85
CA GLY A 88 6.03 -24.52 2.85
C GLY A 88 4.83 -23.71 3.33
N LEU A 89 4.38 -23.86 4.58
CA LEU A 89 3.32 -23.02 5.13
C LEU A 89 3.82 -21.59 5.38
N LEU A 90 3.06 -20.61 4.92
CA LEU A 90 3.37 -19.19 5.11
C LEU A 90 3.32 -18.83 6.60
N LEU A 91 4.25 -17.99 7.04
CA LEU A 91 4.33 -17.41 8.39
C LEU A 91 4.05 -15.91 8.35
N ALA A 92 4.49 -15.25 7.29
CA ALA A 92 4.33 -13.81 7.10
C ALA A 92 4.27 -13.46 5.62
N ASP A 93 3.45 -12.47 5.26
CA ASP A 93 3.31 -11.95 3.91
C ASP A 93 2.85 -10.50 3.93
N GLY A 94 3.53 -9.63 3.20
CA GLY A 94 3.16 -8.23 3.11
C GLY A 94 4.23 -7.38 2.47
N PHE A 95 4.08 -6.06 2.60
CA PHE A 95 4.98 -5.11 1.97
C PHE A 95 5.74 -4.29 3.01
N TYR A 96 6.95 -3.89 2.66
CA TYR A 96 7.75 -2.91 3.39
C TYR A 96 7.99 -1.67 2.54
N LYS A 97 8.08 -0.50 3.18
CA LYS A 97 8.60 0.73 2.59
C LYS A 97 9.65 1.30 3.53
N ASN A 98 10.89 1.38 3.08
CA ASN A 98 12.02 1.96 3.83
C ASN A 98 12.22 1.35 5.23
N GLY A 99 12.09 0.03 5.34
CA GLY A 99 12.26 -0.72 6.58
C GLY A 99 10.99 -0.86 7.41
N LEU A 100 9.88 -0.25 6.96
CA LEU A 100 8.65 -0.14 7.74
C LEU A 100 7.55 -0.98 7.09
N GLY A 101 6.99 -1.93 7.85
CA GLY A 101 5.91 -2.78 7.39
C GLY A 101 4.69 -1.93 7.04
N GLN A 102 4.09 -2.21 5.89
CA GLN A 102 2.92 -1.50 5.39
C GLN A 102 1.63 -2.12 5.95
N PRO A 103 0.49 -1.39 5.93
CA PRO A 103 -0.79 -1.96 6.34
C PRO A 103 -1.15 -3.19 5.50
N GLY A 104 -1.94 -4.10 6.06
CA GLY A 104 -2.31 -5.34 5.36
C GLY A 104 -1.26 -6.45 5.45
N PHE A 105 -0.21 -6.26 6.24
CA PHE A 105 0.80 -7.28 6.51
C PHE A 105 0.18 -8.42 7.31
N LYS A 106 0.31 -9.65 6.83
CA LYS A 106 -0.36 -10.82 7.39
C LYS A 106 0.63 -11.68 8.16
N TRP A 107 0.19 -12.21 9.28
CA TRP A 107 0.89 -13.23 10.03
C TRP A 107 0.03 -14.47 10.18
N TYR A 108 0.66 -15.62 10.12
CA TYR A 108 0.01 -16.92 10.14
C TYR A 108 0.56 -17.78 11.28
N LYS A 109 -0.31 -18.60 11.87
CA LYS A 109 0.07 -19.60 12.87
C LYS A 109 0.82 -20.75 12.21
N ARG A 110 1.42 -21.62 13.04
CA ARG A 110 2.12 -22.82 12.56
C ARG A 110 1.25 -23.77 11.73
N ASN A 111 -0.06 -23.82 11.98
CA ASN A 111 -1.01 -24.63 11.22
C ASN A 111 -1.50 -23.96 9.92
N GLY A 112 -1.00 -22.76 9.58
CA GLY A 112 -1.39 -22.02 8.38
C GLY A 112 -2.62 -21.12 8.54
N GLU A 113 -3.28 -21.12 9.70
CA GLU A 113 -4.38 -20.19 9.96
C GLU A 113 -3.87 -18.75 10.06
N LEU A 114 -4.62 -17.80 9.48
CA LEU A 114 -4.36 -16.38 9.66
C LEU A 114 -4.45 -16.04 11.16
N TRP A 115 -3.38 -15.47 11.69
CA TRP A 115 -3.28 -15.03 13.08
C TRP A 115 -3.62 -13.55 13.23
N SER A 116 -3.07 -12.71 12.35
CA SER A 116 -3.23 -11.26 12.44
C SER A 116 -2.97 -10.57 11.10
N ILE A 117 -3.53 -9.37 10.95
CA ILE A 117 -3.26 -8.46 9.83
C ILE A 117 -2.95 -7.09 10.42
N SER A 118 -1.86 -6.45 9.98
CA SER A 118 -1.50 -5.09 10.43
C SER A 118 -2.51 -4.08 9.95
N THR A 119 -2.89 -3.16 10.84
CA THR A 119 -3.69 -1.99 10.48
C THR A 119 -2.82 -0.74 10.35
N ILE A 120 -3.44 0.34 9.87
CA ILE A 120 -2.83 1.66 9.87
C ILE A 120 -2.57 2.13 11.30
N GLU A 121 -3.48 1.87 12.26
CA GLU A 121 -3.30 2.25 13.66
C GLU A 121 -2.10 1.55 14.31
N ASP A 122 -1.90 0.26 14.04
CA ASP A 122 -0.75 -0.51 14.55
C ASP A 122 0.58 0.12 14.12
N ILE A 123 0.64 0.55 12.86
CA ILE A 123 1.81 1.19 12.29
C ILE A 123 1.99 2.56 12.93
N ILE A 124 0.96 3.41 12.99
CA ILE A 124 1.03 4.72 13.65
C ILE A 124 1.51 4.60 15.10
N LYS A 125 1.03 3.60 15.85
CA LYS A 125 1.46 3.32 17.22
C LYS A 125 2.94 2.96 17.28
N LYS A 126 3.40 2.02 16.44
CA LYS A 126 4.80 1.58 16.38
C LYS A 126 5.76 2.74 16.07
N TYR A 127 5.33 3.71 15.26
CA TYR A 127 6.13 4.91 14.97
C TYR A 127 6.19 5.89 16.16
N LYS A 128 5.08 6.07 16.87
CA LYS A 128 5.04 6.90 18.09
C LYS A 128 5.96 6.33 19.18
N ASP A 129 6.02 5.01 19.30
CA ASP A 129 6.83 4.32 20.30
C ASP A 129 8.34 4.34 19.96
N ASN A 130 8.71 4.40 18.68
CA ASN A 130 10.11 4.41 18.23
C ASN A 130 10.80 5.78 18.33
N GLY A 131 10.11 6.83 18.81
CA GLY A 131 10.71 8.16 19.05
C GLY A 131 11.14 8.94 17.80
N GLU A 132 11.03 8.36 16.60
CA GLU A 132 11.33 9.01 15.33
C GLU A 132 10.14 9.89 14.89
N LYS A 133 10.12 11.16 15.33
CA LYS A 133 9.34 12.20 14.66
C LYS A 133 10.00 12.51 13.31
N LYS A 134 9.58 11.83 12.25
CA LYS A 134 9.88 12.25 10.87
C LYS A 134 8.62 12.21 10.02
N ASP A 135 8.42 13.32 9.33
CA ASP A 135 7.29 13.63 8.45
C ASP A 135 7.07 12.52 7.41
N PHE A 136 6.08 11.67 7.65
CA PHE A 136 5.59 10.74 6.64
C PHE A 136 4.58 11.48 5.74
N ILE A 137 5.07 12.45 4.96
CA ILE A 137 4.38 12.88 3.73
C ILE A 137 4.86 11.91 2.65
N PHE A 138 4.18 10.76 2.51
CA PHE A 138 4.56 9.75 1.53
C PHE A 138 3.65 9.76 0.30
N ASP A 139 4.19 10.37 -0.74
CA ASP A 139 4.31 9.83 -2.11
C ASP A 139 3.38 8.66 -2.47
N LEU A 140 2.17 9.04 -2.88
CA LEU A 140 1.08 8.20 -3.39
C LEU A 140 1.13 7.97 -4.91
N LYS A 141 2.19 8.42 -5.60
CA LYS A 141 2.26 8.33 -7.07
C LYS A 141 2.56 6.94 -7.62
N ASN A 142 2.99 5.98 -6.80
CA ASN A 142 3.45 4.67 -7.28
C ASN A 142 2.84 3.44 -6.58
N PHE A 143 1.76 3.60 -5.80
CA PHE A 143 1.07 2.44 -5.24
C PHE A 143 -0.02 1.94 -6.19
N ASN A 144 0.27 0.82 -6.83
CA ASN A 144 -0.73 -0.01 -7.48
C ASN A 144 -1.87 -0.30 -6.49
N ALA A 145 -3.05 0.15 -6.88
CA ALA A 145 -4.39 -0.20 -6.44
C ALA A 145 -4.48 -1.46 -5.57
N ASP A 146 -4.30 -1.30 -4.26
CA ASP A 146 -4.91 -2.06 -3.18
C ASP A 146 -4.39 -1.44 -1.86
N ILE A 147 -5.30 -0.94 -0.99
CA ILE A 147 -5.14 -0.65 0.47
C ILE A 147 -5.60 0.76 0.94
N TYR A 148 -6.85 0.76 1.43
CA TYR A 148 -7.46 1.35 2.64
C TYR A 148 -7.46 2.86 2.96
N CYS A 149 -8.69 3.24 3.37
CA CYS A 149 -9.19 4.50 3.90
C CYS A 149 -8.45 4.99 5.16
N LEU A 150 -8.25 6.32 5.23
CA LEU A 150 -7.70 6.98 6.43
C LEU A 150 -8.72 7.05 7.58
N PRO A 151 -8.29 6.86 8.85
CA PRO A 151 -9.11 7.15 10.03
C PRO A 151 -9.50 8.63 10.10
N MET A 152 -10.77 8.89 10.44
CA MET A 152 -11.43 10.21 10.43
C MET A 152 -10.68 11.32 11.20
N GLU A 153 -9.81 10.96 12.14
CA GLU A 153 -9.08 11.86 13.04
C GLU A 153 -7.74 12.38 12.48
N THR A 154 -7.30 11.87 11.32
CA THR A 154 -5.93 12.11 10.79
C THR A 154 -5.81 13.24 9.75
N ILE A 155 -6.91 13.90 9.41
CA ILE A 155 -7.00 14.82 8.26
C ILE A 155 -6.86 16.28 8.75
N LYS A 156 -5.70 16.92 8.56
CA LYS A 156 -5.34 18.26 9.06
C LYS A 156 -4.72 19.26 8.04
N SER A 157 -4.46 18.92 6.77
CA SER A 157 -4.02 19.88 5.73
C SER A 157 -4.33 19.48 4.26
N ALA A 158 -4.08 20.36 3.28
CA ALA A 158 -4.51 20.21 1.88
C ALA A 158 -3.98 19.01 1.08
N ASN A 159 -2.88 18.40 1.52
CA ASN A 159 -2.44 17.11 1.00
C ASN A 159 -3.37 15.94 1.40
N ASP A 160 -4.39 16.18 2.24
CA ASP A 160 -5.33 15.16 2.64
C ASP A 160 -6.55 15.07 1.73
N LEU A 161 -6.87 16.08 0.91
CA LEU A 161 -8.05 16.04 0.04
C LEU A 161 -7.98 14.89 -0.97
N GLY A 162 -6.82 14.71 -1.62
CA GLY A 162 -6.59 13.60 -2.54
C GLY A 162 -6.65 12.23 -1.86
N ASN A 163 -6.10 12.13 -0.64
CA ASN A 163 -6.05 10.87 0.10
C ASN A 163 -7.44 10.48 0.61
N LEU A 164 -8.18 11.49 1.08
CA LEU A 164 -9.55 11.36 1.50
C LEU A 164 -10.44 11.00 0.31
N TYR A 165 -10.22 11.60 -0.86
CA TYR A 165 -10.91 11.24 -2.09
C TYR A 165 -10.70 9.77 -2.48
N ILE A 166 -9.45 9.28 -2.50
CA ILE A 166 -9.15 7.86 -2.78
C ILE A 166 -9.82 6.95 -1.74
N SER A 167 -9.81 7.35 -0.46
CA SER A 167 -10.49 6.62 0.61
C SER A 167 -12.00 6.51 0.35
N CYS A 168 -12.64 7.59 -0.12
CA CYS A 168 -14.05 7.60 -0.49
C CYS A 168 -14.32 6.63 -1.65
N GLN A 169 -13.48 6.66 -2.70
CA GLN A 169 -13.63 5.78 -3.86
C GLN A 169 -13.55 4.30 -3.46
N LEU A 170 -12.59 3.93 -2.61
CA LEU A 170 -12.43 2.56 -2.13
C LEU A 170 -13.62 2.09 -1.29
N ALA A 171 -14.19 2.96 -0.44
CA ALA A 171 -15.38 2.64 0.34
C ALA A 171 -16.58 2.36 -0.58
N ILE A 172 -16.76 3.18 -1.62
CA ILE A 172 -17.82 2.97 -2.63
C ILE A 172 -17.61 1.66 -3.37
N GLU A 173 -16.40 1.39 -3.88
CA GLU A 173 -16.06 0.16 -4.62
C GLU A 173 -16.29 -1.13 -3.82
N ARG A 174 -16.22 -1.04 -2.48
CA ARG A 174 -16.51 -2.13 -1.53
C ARG A 174 -17.98 -2.21 -1.13
N LYS A 175 -18.82 -1.32 -1.66
CA LYS A 175 -20.24 -1.16 -1.30
C LYS A 175 -20.46 -0.80 0.16
N ASP A 176 -19.46 -0.24 0.83
CA ASP A 176 -19.55 0.29 2.19
C ASP A 176 -20.01 1.76 2.13
N TYR A 177 -21.28 1.94 1.75
CA TYR A 177 -21.83 3.27 1.47
C TYR A 177 -21.95 4.13 2.72
N THR A 178 -22.16 3.53 3.90
CA THR A 178 -22.20 4.26 5.18
C THR A 178 -20.85 4.90 5.49
N ASN A 179 -19.76 4.16 5.31
CA ASN A 179 -18.42 4.71 5.49
C ASN A 179 -18.07 5.74 4.41
N ALA A 180 -18.44 5.46 3.15
CA ALA A 180 -18.27 6.40 2.05
C ALA A 180 -18.94 7.76 2.35
N ILE A 181 -20.18 7.75 2.86
CA ILE A 181 -20.91 8.98 3.23
C ILE A 181 -20.16 9.79 4.29
N ASN A 182 -19.62 9.15 5.31
CA ASN A 182 -18.88 9.84 6.38
C ASN A 182 -17.59 10.48 5.83
N LEU A 183 -16.82 9.72 5.04
CA LEU A 183 -15.58 10.21 4.43
C LEU A 183 -15.84 11.34 3.44
N LEU A 184 -16.89 11.24 2.63
CA LEU A 184 -17.27 12.27 1.65
C LEU A 184 -17.78 13.55 2.33
N SER A 185 -18.42 13.42 3.50
CA SER A 185 -18.83 14.59 4.28
C SER A 185 -17.61 15.37 4.79
N LEU A 186 -16.61 14.65 5.28
CA LEU A 186 -15.32 15.25 5.65
C LEU A 186 -14.61 15.87 4.43
N LEU A 187 -14.74 15.25 3.26
CA LEU A 187 -14.14 15.76 2.02
C LEU A 187 -14.78 17.09 1.61
N ILE A 188 -16.10 17.22 1.76
CA ILE A 188 -16.83 18.46 1.51
C ILE A 188 -16.36 19.57 2.46
N ASP A 189 -16.37 19.31 3.78
CA ASP A 189 -15.98 20.30 4.78
C ASP A 189 -14.56 20.82 4.53
N LYS A 190 -13.66 19.90 4.20
CA LYS A 190 -12.27 20.24 3.92
C LYS A 190 -12.10 20.99 2.59
N SER A 191 -12.82 20.56 1.55
CA SER A 191 -12.76 21.21 0.24
C SER A 191 -13.28 22.64 0.32
N LEU A 192 -14.30 22.90 1.15
CA LEU A 192 -14.77 24.25 1.46
C LEU A 192 -13.71 25.07 2.21
N SER A 193 -13.04 24.47 3.20
CA SER A 193 -12.01 25.17 3.98
C SER A 193 -10.76 25.54 3.17
N GLU A 194 -10.49 24.80 2.10
CA GLU A 194 -9.32 24.96 1.25
C GLU A 194 -9.64 25.55 -0.13
N ASP A 195 -10.89 25.99 -0.34
CA ASP A 195 -11.37 26.62 -1.56
C ASP A 195 -11.09 25.76 -2.83
N ASN A 196 -11.41 24.47 -2.74
CA ASN A 196 -11.16 23.50 -3.82
C ASN A 196 -12.45 22.97 -4.44
N ASP A 197 -12.91 23.64 -5.49
CA ASP A 197 -14.16 23.33 -6.20
C ASP A 197 -14.18 21.94 -6.83
N TRP A 198 -13.02 21.44 -7.27
CA TRP A 198 -12.94 20.13 -7.92
C TRP A 198 -13.27 18.99 -6.95
N PHE A 199 -12.64 18.99 -5.77
CA PHE A 199 -12.94 17.99 -4.76
C PHE A 199 -14.33 18.19 -4.16
N LEU A 200 -14.77 19.45 -4.01
CA LEU A 200 -16.10 19.77 -3.51
C LEU A 200 -17.21 19.20 -4.40
N ALA A 201 -17.20 19.53 -5.70
CA ALA A 201 -18.20 19.06 -6.65
C ALA A 201 -18.19 17.53 -6.79
N THR A 202 -16.98 16.94 -6.79
CA THR A 202 -16.82 15.49 -6.84
C THR A 202 -17.39 14.81 -5.60
N ALA A 203 -17.14 15.38 -4.42
CA ALA A 203 -17.59 14.81 -3.17
C ALA A 203 -19.11 14.80 -3.05
N PHE A 204 -19.79 15.88 -3.44
CA PHE A 204 -21.25 15.94 -3.47
C PHE A 204 -21.85 14.86 -4.40
N LEU A 205 -21.30 14.69 -5.60
CA LEU A 205 -21.84 13.71 -6.55
C LEU A 205 -21.63 12.26 -6.09
N LEU A 206 -20.45 11.93 -5.56
CA LEU A 206 -20.19 10.60 -5.00
C LEU A 206 -20.99 10.34 -3.72
N ARG A 207 -21.28 11.37 -2.93
CA ARG A 207 -22.06 11.25 -1.70
C ARG A 207 -23.54 11.07 -2.01
N ALA A 208 -24.06 11.77 -3.01
CA ALA A 208 -25.39 11.54 -3.57
C ALA A 208 -25.56 10.09 -4.05
N TYR A 209 -24.58 9.57 -4.79
CA TYR A 209 -24.57 8.16 -5.21
C TYR A 209 -24.59 7.21 -4.01
N SER A 210 -23.76 7.46 -3.00
CA SER A 210 -23.67 6.64 -1.80
C SER A 210 -24.96 6.68 -0.99
N PHE A 211 -25.58 7.85 -0.83
CA PHE A 211 -26.89 8.02 -0.20
C PHE A 211 -27.98 7.25 -0.96
N ALA A 212 -28.03 7.35 -2.29
CA ALA A 212 -28.98 6.61 -3.11
C ALA A 212 -28.83 5.09 -2.95
N LYS A 213 -27.59 4.58 -2.93
CA LYS A 213 -27.32 3.15 -2.68
C LYS A 213 -27.57 2.71 -1.24
N ASN A 214 -27.61 3.65 -0.29
CA ASN A 214 -27.91 3.41 1.12
C ASN A 214 -29.37 3.72 1.50
N GLY A 215 -30.24 3.94 0.50
CA GLY A 215 -31.67 4.18 0.70
C GLY A 215 -32.07 5.56 1.21
N LYS A 216 -31.15 6.52 1.21
CA LYS A 216 -31.32 7.88 1.72
C LYS A 216 -31.67 8.86 0.60
N LYS A 217 -32.93 8.81 0.15
CA LYS A 217 -33.41 9.55 -1.03
C LYS A 217 -33.33 11.07 -0.87
N VAL A 218 -33.74 11.60 0.28
CA VAL A 218 -33.83 13.05 0.51
C VAL A 218 -32.43 13.66 0.50
N GLU A 219 -31.49 13.01 1.17
CA GLU A 219 -30.10 13.43 1.25
C GLU A 219 -29.38 13.31 -0.10
N ALA A 220 -29.69 12.27 -0.88
CA ALA A 220 -29.16 12.13 -2.23
C ALA A 220 -29.61 13.27 -3.16
N LEU A 221 -30.90 13.65 -3.10
CA LEU A 221 -31.43 14.78 -3.89
C LEU A 221 -30.81 16.11 -3.45
N TYR A 222 -30.67 16.32 -2.14
CA TYR A 222 -30.02 17.51 -1.58
C TYR A 222 -28.59 17.67 -2.12
N ASP A 223 -27.79 16.60 -2.12
CA ASP A 223 -26.41 16.66 -2.64
C ASP A 223 -26.36 16.92 -4.15
N LEU A 224 -27.32 16.41 -4.94
CA LEU A 224 -27.41 16.69 -6.38
C LEU A 224 -27.72 18.16 -6.68
N GLU A 225 -28.59 18.78 -5.88
CA GLU A 225 -28.89 20.22 -6.01
C GLU A 225 -27.67 21.09 -5.64
N ASN A 226 -26.85 20.63 -4.69
CA ASN A 226 -25.65 21.33 -4.23
C ASN A 226 -24.38 20.99 -5.02
N THR A 227 -24.43 20.07 -5.98
CA THR A 227 -23.28 19.74 -6.85
C THR A 227 -22.91 20.91 -7.80
N TYR A 228 -23.77 21.93 -7.93
CA TYR A 228 -23.67 23.05 -8.88
C TYR A 228 -22.99 24.32 -8.35
N ILE A 229 -22.24 24.25 -7.24
CA ILE A 229 -21.71 25.45 -6.55
C ILE A 229 -20.69 26.26 -7.38
N ASP A 230 -20.22 25.79 -8.54
CA ASP A 230 -19.57 26.66 -9.52
C ASP A 230 -20.13 26.44 -10.95
N LYS A 231 -20.81 27.47 -11.48
CA LYS A 231 -21.42 27.48 -12.82
C LYS A 231 -20.39 27.38 -13.96
N ASP A 232 -19.12 27.69 -13.67
CA ASP A 232 -18.01 27.67 -14.63
C ASP A 232 -16.99 26.54 -14.39
N SER A 233 -17.17 25.75 -13.33
CA SER A 233 -16.28 24.61 -13.05
C SER A 233 -16.45 23.48 -14.08
N ARG A 234 -15.32 22.92 -14.52
CA ARG A 234 -15.20 21.78 -15.44
C ARG A 234 -15.77 20.46 -14.87
N ALA A 235 -16.41 20.48 -13.69
CA ALA A 235 -16.88 19.33 -12.95
C ALA A 235 -18.36 18.97 -13.25
N LYS A 236 -18.80 19.05 -14.52
CA LYS A 236 -20.10 18.50 -14.97
C LYS A 236 -20.04 16.96 -15.08
N GLY A 237 -19.51 16.34 -14.02
CA GLY A 237 -18.69 15.14 -14.04
C GLY A 237 -19.44 13.83 -14.22
N VAL A 238 -18.96 13.06 -15.19
CA VAL A 238 -19.12 11.61 -15.24
C VAL A 238 -17.94 11.00 -14.50
N PHE A 239 -18.22 10.17 -13.49
CA PHE A 239 -17.18 9.44 -12.76
C PHE A 239 -17.29 7.94 -13.02
N TRP A 240 -16.12 7.29 -13.09
CA TRP A 240 -16.01 5.85 -13.29
C TRP A 240 -15.25 5.25 -12.11
N LEU A 241 -15.82 4.20 -11.51
CA LEU A 241 -15.16 3.40 -10.47
C LEU A 241 -15.09 1.95 -10.96
N LYS A 242 -14.08 1.20 -10.51
CA LYS A 242 -13.71 -0.11 -11.07
C LYS A 242 -14.86 -1.15 -11.02
N ASN A 243 -15.80 -0.99 -10.09
CA ASN A 243 -16.93 -1.89 -9.85
C ASN A 243 -18.30 -1.22 -10.00
N HIS A 244 -18.36 0.00 -10.52
CA HIS A 244 -19.59 0.74 -10.67
C HIS A 244 -19.75 1.27 -12.09
N GLU A 245 -20.99 1.32 -12.54
CA GLU A 245 -21.33 2.02 -13.76
C GLU A 245 -21.02 3.52 -13.63
N CYS A 246 -21.08 4.22 -14.75
CA CYS A 246 -20.97 5.67 -14.82
C CYS A 246 -21.82 6.36 -13.73
N ILE A 247 -21.17 7.05 -12.80
CA ILE A 247 -21.80 7.84 -11.74
C ILE A 247 -21.94 9.27 -12.25
N ASN A 248 -23.17 9.63 -12.59
CA ASN A 248 -23.55 10.97 -13.00
C ASN A 248 -24.97 11.27 -12.48
N GLN A 249 -25.43 12.51 -12.63
CA GLN A 249 -26.75 12.91 -12.12
C GLN A 249 -27.91 12.06 -12.70
N ASN A 250 -27.85 11.69 -13.98
CA ASN A 250 -28.87 10.85 -14.60
C ASN A 250 -28.90 9.44 -14.03
N SER A 251 -27.74 8.80 -13.85
CA SER A 251 -27.66 7.46 -13.27
C SER A 251 -28.05 7.44 -11.79
N ILE A 252 -27.71 8.48 -11.03
CA ILE A 252 -28.15 8.62 -9.64
C ILE A 252 -29.68 8.82 -9.58
N ASN A 253 -30.25 9.67 -10.43
CA ASN A 253 -31.70 9.84 -10.52
C ASN A 253 -32.41 8.53 -10.89
N LEU A 254 -31.85 7.73 -11.79
CA LEU A 254 -32.38 6.40 -12.12
C LEU A 254 -32.34 5.47 -10.90
N ILE A 255 -31.24 5.44 -10.14
CA ILE A 255 -31.12 4.64 -8.91
C ILE A 255 -32.17 5.05 -7.88
N ILE A 256 -32.34 6.37 -7.68
CA ILE A 256 -33.34 6.92 -6.75
C ILE A 256 -34.76 6.51 -7.16
N ASN A 257 -35.05 6.49 -8.46
CA ASN A 257 -36.37 6.14 -8.99
C ASN A 257 -36.65 4.63 -9.05
N GLN A 258 -35.61 3.79 -9.17
CA GLN A 258 -35.74 2.33 -9.31
C GLN A 258 -35.80 1.58 -7.96
N TYR A 259 -35.13 2.09 -6.91
CA TYR A 259 -34.89 1.31 -5.68
C TYR A 259 -35.60 1.83 -4.43
N LEU A 260 -36.26 3.00 -4.49
CA LEU A 260 -36.75 3.71 -3.30
C LEU A 260 -38.21 4.14 -3.40
N VAL A 261 -39.05 3.28 -4.00
CA VAL A 261 -40.52 3.36 -3.95
C VAL A 261 -41.02 2.49 -2.80
#